data_AF-A0A4C1T853-F1
#
_entry.id   AF-A0A4C1T853-F1
#
_cell.length_a   1.000
_cell.length_b   1.000
_cell.length_c   1.000
_cell.angle_alpha   90.00
_cell.angle_beta   90.00
_cell.angle_gamma   90.00
#
_symmetry.space_group_name_H-M   'P 1'
#
loop_
_entity.id
_entity.type
_entity.pdbx_description
1 polymer ?
#
loop_
_entity_poly.entity_id
_entity_poly.type
_entity_poly.pdbx_seq_one_letter_code
_entity_poly.pdbx_strand_id
1 'polypeptide(L)'
;MEGDSDGDGDMSGGETERSGGSSRGPDRDSSAEEADEPDSDDSSEMDESECERRRMECVENLADLERQFTVLREQLYHERINHVEHQLAEPHVAKPVTTYLKMLQWEVLPYPPYSPDIAPSDFHLFRSMAHGLADQCFHSYEEAKKWIDSG
;
A
#
# COMPACT_ATOMS: atom_id res chain seq x y z
N MET A 1 -14.89 -4.68 19.72
CA MET A 1 -14.48 -5.27 21.01
C MET A 1 -13.38 -6.23 20.64
N GLU A 2 -12.15 -5.72 20.58
CA GLU A 2 -11.19 -5.70 21.70
C GLU A 2 -10.76 -7.14 22.05
N GLY A 3 -9.49 -7.52 22.08
CA GLY A 3 -8.25 -6.76 21.99
C GLY A 3 -7.07 -7.74 22.02
N ASP A 4 -5.89 -7.22 21.70
CA ASP A 4 -4.60 -7.89 21.87
C ASP A 4 -4.25 -8.00 23.38
N SER A 5 -3.68 -9.13 23.79
CA SER A 5 -2.91 -9.25 25.03
C SER A 5 -2.05 -10.51 24.98
N ASP A 6 -0.75 -10.34 24.76
CA ASP A 6 0.27 -11.30 25.17
C ASP A 6 1.29 -10.55 26.03
N GLY A 7 1.28 -10.85 27.33
CA GLY A 7 2.24 -10.37 28.30
C GLY A 7 3.12 -11.52 28.75
N ASP A 8 4.43 -11.39 28.53
CA ASP A 8 5.42 -12.33 29.05
C ASP A 8 6.04 -11.76 30.32
N GLY A 9 5.64 -12.34 31.46
CA GLY A 9 6.19 -12.06 32.78
C GLY A 9 7.44 -12.88 33.05
N ASP A 10 8.49 -12.18 33.49
CA ASP A 10 9.78 -12.69 33.95
C ASP A 10 9.67 -13.58 35.20
N MET A 11 10.45 -14.66 35.23
CA MET A 11 10.54 -15.65 36.30
C MET A 11 12.00 -16.01 36.56
N SER A 12 12.61 -15.45 37.60
CA SER A 12 13.49 -16.13 38.57
C SER A 12 14.17 -15.08 39.45
N GLY A 13 14.23 -15.20 40.78
CA GLY A 13 14.23 -16.39 41.60
C GLY A 13 15.54 -16.43 42.39
N GLY A 14 15.47 -16.51 43.72
CA GLY A 14 16.62 -16.90 44.54
C GLY A 14 16.96 -15.98 45.69
N GLU A 15 16.17 -16.06 46.76
CA GLU A 15 16.55 -15.68 48.11
C GLU A 15 17.67 -16.59 48.66
N THR A 16 18.64 -16.02 49.38
CA THR A 16 19.50 -16.78 50.30
C THR A 16 19.92 -15.88 51.45
N GLU A 17 19.28 -16.06 52.60
CA GLU A 17 19.73 -15.51 53.88
C GLU A 17 20.74 -16.45 54.54
N ARG A 18 21.91 -15.94 54.95
CA ARG A 18 22.68 -16.53 56.07
C ARG A 18 23.44 -15.44 56.83
N SER A 19 22.84 -14.99 57.93
CA SER A 19 23.53 -14.23 58.97
C SER A 19 24.39 -15.17 59.82
N GLY A 20 25.71 -14.94 59.83
CA GLY A 20 26.66 -15.55 60.77
C GLY A 20 27.54 -14.44 61.36
N GLY A 21 27.46 -14.23 62.66
CA GLY A 21 28.27 -13.23 63.36
C GLY A 21 29.66 -13.71 63.77
N SER A 22 30.57 -12.78 64.05
CA SER A 22 31.42 -12.75 65.28
C SER A 22 32.71 -11.91 65.09
N SER A 23 32.73 -10.79 65.82
CA SER A 23 33.81 -10.16 66.61
C SER A 23 35.32 -10.19 66.22
N ARG A 24 35.95 -9.02 66.47
CA ARG A 24 37.36 -8.70 66.84
C ARG A 24 38.32 -8.22 65.73
N GLY A 25 38.66 -6.92 65.78
CA GLY A 25 39.97 -6.40 65.35
C GLY A 25 41.09 -6.81 66.34
N PRO A 26 42.39 -6.56 66.05
CA PRO A 26 42.93 -5.24 65.67
C PRO A 26 44.03 -5.21 64.57
N ASP A 27 44.23 -3.98 64.07
CA ASP A 27 45.46 -3.28 63.63
C ASP A 27 46.49 -3.97 62.72
N ARG A 28 46.70 -3.40 61.51
CA ARG A 28 48.04 -3.04 61.00
C ARG A 28 47.98 -2.13 59.75
N ASP A 29 48.55 -0.95 59.95
CA ASP A 29 49.06 0.05 59.02
C ASP A 29 49.48 -0.47 57.63
N SER A 30 48.95 0.16 56.58
CA SER A 30 49.65 0.32 55.29
C SER A 30 49.14 1.60 54.64
N SER A 31 50.02 2.59 54.65
CA SER A 31 49.91 3.89 54.00
C SER A 31 49.82 3.79 52.48
N ALA A 32 49.06 4.73 51.90
CA ALA A 32 49.07 5.16 50.49
C ALA A 32 48.58 4.10 49.48
N GLU A 33 47.73 4.41 48.50
CA GLU A 33 47.70 5.56 47.61
C GLU A 33 46.23 5.85 47.23
N GLU A 34 45.83 7.11 47.23
CA GLU A 34 44.62 7.56 46.52
C GLU A 34 44.96 7.49 45.02
N ALA A 35 44.58 6.42 44.35
CA ALA A 35 44.57 6.41 42.89
C ALA A 35 43.22 6.98 42.45
N ASP A 36 43.19 8.29 42.21
CA ASP A 36 42.20 8.91 41.32
C ASP A 36 42.28 8.14 39.99
N GLU A 37 41.28 7.31 39.72
CA GLU A 37 41.04 6.80 38.37
C GLU A 37 40.64 8.02 37.53
N PRO A 38 41.43 8.44 36.52
CA PRO A 38 40.93 9.43 35.59
C PRO A 38 39.80 8.75 34.81
N ASP A 39 38.57 9.26 34.96
CA ASP A 39 37.50 9.04 33.99
C ASP A 39 37.97 9.58 32.64
N SER A 40 38.77 8.78 31.93
CA SER A 40 39.11 9.00 30.53
C SER A 40 37.92 8.58 29.71
N ASP A 41 36.86 9.37 29.78
CA ASP A 41 35.85 9.43 28.72
C ASP A 41 36.50 10.08 27.48
N ASP A 42 37.42 9.35 26.85
CA ASP A 42 37.84 9.60 25.47
C ASP A 42 36.77 9.03 24.54
N SER A 43 35.56 9.53 24.72
CA SER A 43 34.55 9.45 23.69
C SER A 43 35.10 10.26 22.52
N SER A 44 35.57 9.56 21.48
CA SER A 44 35.91 10.20 20.20
C SER A 44 34.67 10.90 19.65
N GLU A 45 34.46 12.15 20.06
CA GLU A 45 33.38 13.00 19.58
C GLU A 45 33.55 13.14 18.07
N MET A 46 32.62 12.55 17.34
CA MET A 46 32.50 12.79 15.92
C MET A 46 32.34 14.30 15.74
N ASP A 47 33.30 14.93 15.03
CA ASP A 47 33.36 16.38 14.89
C ASP A 47 32.01 16.92 14.42
N GLU A 48 31.55 18.01 15.05
CA GLU A 48 30.24 18.60 14.80
C GLU A 48 30.05 18.94 13.32
N SER A 49 31.15 19.32 12.65
CA SER A 49 31.18 19.58 11.22
C SER A 49 30.89 18.32 10.37
N GLU A 50 31.34 17.15 10.81
CA GLU A 50 31.05 15.88 10.15
C GLU A 50 29.58 15.49 10.34
N CYS A 51 29.01 15.77 11.52
CA CYS A 51 27.59 15.56 11.80
C CYS A 51 26.73 16.42 10.87
N GLU A 52 27.10 17.69 10.70
CA GLU A 52 26.42 18.62 9.80
C GLU A 52 26.56 18.21 8.33
N ARG A 53 27.74 17.76 7.91
CA ARG A 53 27.98 17.26 6.56
C ARG A 53 27.09 16.06 6.24
N ARG A 54 27.01 15.07 7.13
CA ARG A 54 26.14 13.89 6.93
C ARG A 54 24.66 14.27 6.92
N ARG A 55 24.26 15.25 7.72
CA ARG A 55 22.89 15.79 7.71
C ARG A 55 22.56 16.45 6.37
N MET A 56 23.47 17.27 5.84
CA MET A 56 23.29 17.93 4.55
C MET A 56 23.19 16.91 3.41
N GLU A 57 24.10 15.94 3.37
CA GLU A 57 24.09 14.84 2.40
C GLU A 57 22.77 14.04 2.45
N CYS A 58 22.25 13.77 3.66
CA CYS A 58 20.95 13.12 3.83
C CYS A 58 19.80 13.95 3.24
N VAL A 59 19.80 15.28 3.47
CA VAL A 59 18.77 16.19 2.95
C VAL A 59 18.84 16.29 1.41
N GLU A 60 20.05 16.36 0.85
CA GLU A 60 20.26 16.37 -0.60
C GLU A 60 19.73 15.07 -1.24
N ASN A 61 20.06 13.93 -0.65
CA ASN A 61 19.56 12.63 -1.12
C ASN A 61 18.03 12.53 -1.08
N LEU A 62 17.39 13.07 -0.03
CA LEU A 62 15.92 13.12 0.04
C LEU A 62 15.33 14.02 -1.05
N ALA A 63 15.91 15.21 -1.26
CA ALA A 63 15.48 16.12 -2.33
C ALA A 63 15.62 15.49 -3.72
N ASP A 64 16.72 14.76 -3.95
CA ASP A 64 16.94 14.02 -5.19
C ASP A 64 15.93 12.88 -5.37
N LEU A 65 15.58 12.17 -4.29
CA LEU A 65 14.53 11.15 -4.31
C LEU A 65 13.17 11.77 -4.68
N GLU A 66 12.79 12.87 -4.03
CA GLU A 66 11.54 13.58 -4.31
C GLU A 66 11.46 14.05 -5.77
N ARG A 67 12.58 14.55 -6.32
CA ARG A 67 12.67 14.93 -7.73
C ARG A 67 12.47 13.73 -8.65
N GLN A 68 13.12 12.60 -8.35
CA GLN A 68 12.96 11.36 -9.12
C GLN A 68 11.52 10.85 -9.08
N PHE A 69 10.88 10.83 -7.90
CA PHE A 69 9.48 10.45 -7.77
C PHE A 69 8.55 11.36 -8.57
N THR A 70 8.82 12.67 -8.58
CA THR A 70 8.03 13.64 -9.35
C THR A 70 8.10 13.34 -10.85
N VAL A 71 9.30 13.06 -11.37
CA VAL A 71 9.52 12.69 -12.78
C VAL A 71 8.80 11.38 -13.13
N LEU A 72 8.96 10.33 -12.31
CA LEU A 72 8.27 9.05 -12.54
C LEU A 72 6.76 9.21 -12.54
N ARG A 73 6.24 9.98 -11.58
CA ARG A 73 4.81 10.27 -11.47
C ARG A 73 4.29 10.94 -12.74
N GLU A 74 4.98 11.96 -13.24
CA GLU A 74 4.60 12.63 -14.48
C GLU A 74 4.65 11.69 -15.69
N GLN A 75 5.70 10.88 -15.82
CA GLN A 75 5.80 9.89 -16.91
C GLN A 75 4.63 8.91 -16.89
N LEU A 76 4.29 8.38 -15.71
CA LEU A 76 3.18 7.44 -15.55
C LEU A 76 1.83 8.10 -15.90
N TYR A 77 1.63 9.37 -15.52
CA TYR A 77 0.42 10.09 -15.90
C TYR A 77 0.31 10.26 -17.41
N HIS A 78 1.38 10.65 -18.09
CA HIS A 78 1.39 10.80 -19.54
C HIS A 78 1.14 9.46 -20.24
N GLU A 79 1.81 8.38 -19.81
CA GLU A 79 1.62 7.04 -20.37
C GLU A 79 0.16 6.58 -20.21
N ARG A 80 -0.41 6.77 -19.02
CA ARG A 80 -1.80 6.37 -18.75
C ARG A 80 -2.80 7.15 -19.58
N ILE A 81 -2.61 8.47 -19.72
CA ILE A 81 -3.47 9.31 -20.56
C ILE A 81 -3.37 8.85 -22.01
N ASN A 82 -2.16 8.67 -22.54
CA ASN A 82 -1.94 8.20 -23.90
C ASN A 82 -2.56 6.82 -24.14
N HIS A 83 -2.48 5.92 -23.16
CA HIS A 83 -3.10 4.60 -23.26
C HIS A 83 -4.63 4.70 -23.34
N VAL A 84 -5.24 5.50 -22.47
CA VAL A 84 -6.70 5.72 -22.49
C VAL A 84 -7.12 6.36 -23.81
N GLU A 85 -6.39 7.38 -24.29
CA GLU A 85 -6.67 8.01 -25.57
C GLU A 85 -6.55 7.04 -26.75
N HIS A 86 -5.54 6.17 -26.76
CA HIS A 86 -5.39 5.13 -27.77
C HIS A 86 -6.57 4.14 -27.76
N GLN A 87 -6.98 3.67 -26.58
CA GLN A 87 -8.14 2.77 -26.43
C GLN A 87 -9.45 3.43 -26.88
N LEU A 88 -9.62 4.73 -26.66
CA LEU A 88 -10.77 5.49 -27.13
C LEU A 88 -10.71 5.78 -28.65
N ALA A 89 -9.52 5.97 -29.20
CA ALA A 89 -9.27 6.26 -30.61
C ALA A 89 -9.18 5.01 -31.49
N GLU A 90 -9.17 3.82 -30.90
CA GLU A 90 -9.28 2.53 -31.56
C GLU A 90 -10.74 2.06 -31.53
N PRO A 91 -11.67 2.62 -32.35
CA PRO A 91 -12.99 2.05 -32.48
C PRO A 91 -12.82 0.72 -33.23
N HIS A 92 -12.57 -0.34 -32.47
CA HIS A 92 -12.34 -1.71 -32.96
C HIS A 92 -13.59 -2.32 -33.64
N VAL A 93 -14.69 -1.56 -33.69
CA VAL A 93 -15.97 -1.92 -34.30
C VAL A 93 -16.22 -1.17 -35.62
N ALA A 94 -15.52 -0.08 -35.93
CA ALA A 94 -16.01 0.85 -36.96
C ALA A 94 -15.76 0.41 -38.41
N LYS A 95 -14.61 -0.18 -38.77
CA LYS A 95 -14.31 -0.41 -40.21
C LYS A 95 -15.08 -1.60 -40.81
N PRO A 96 -15.10 -2.79 -40.19
CA PRO A 96 -15.85 -3.91 -40.75
C PRO A 96 -17.35 -3.70 -40.61
N VAL A 97 -17.85 -3.36 -39.41
CA VAL A 97 -19.28 -3.32 -39.12
C VAL A 97 -20.00 -2.27 -39.94
N THR A 98 -19.43 -1.07 -40.12
CA THR A 98 -20.07 -0.05 -40.97
C THR A 98 -20.11 -0.45 -42.44
N THR A 99 -19.11 -1.19 -42.94
CA THR A 99 -19.10 -1.73 -44.31
C THR A 99 -20.20 -2.79 -44.46
N TYR A 100 -20.32 -3.72 -43.51
CA TYR A 100 -21.37 -4.74 -43.52
C TYR A 100 -22.78 -4.15 -43.40
N LEU A 101 -23.00 -3.17 -42.51
CA LEU A 101 -24.29 -2.48 -42.35
C LEU A 101 -24.70 -1.75 -43.65
N LYS A 102 -23.74 -1.14 -44.35
CA LYS A 102 -23.96 -0.55 -45.68
C LYS A 102 -24.32 -1.60 -46.73
N MET A 103 -23.64 -2.75 -46.74
CA MET A 103 -23.98 -3.85 -47.64
C MET A 103 -25.40 -4.38 -47.41
N LEU A 104 -25.82 -4.45 -46.15
CA LEU A 104 -27.18 -4.85 -45.74
C LEU A 104 -28.23 -3.75 -45.95
N GLN A 105 -27.82 -2.54 -46.39
CA GLN A 105 -28.66 -1.35 -46.51
C GLN A 105 -29.38 -0.98 -45.20
N TRP A 106 -28.76 -1.24 -44.06
CA TRP A 106 -29.30 -0.84 -42.76
C TRP A 106 -28.90 0.60 -42.44
N GLU A 107 -29.89 1.43 -42.16
CA GLU A 107 -29.67 2.81 -41.73
C GLU A 107 -29.11 2.81 -40.30
N VAL A 108 -27.99 3.48 -40.10
CA VAL A 108 -27.39 3.67 -38.78
C VAL A 108 -27.86 5.02 -38.25
N LEU A 109 -28.77 4.99 -37.26
CA LEU A 109 -29.25 6.19 -36.60
C LEU A 109 -28.13 6.83 -35.77
N PRO A 110 -27.99 8.17 -35.77
CA PRO A 110 -27.00 8.85 -34.94
C PRO A 110 -27.31 8.61 -33.46
N TYR A 111 -26.33 8.06 -32.74
CA TYR A 111 -26.45 7.78 -31.31
C TYR A 111 -25.50 8.69 -30.53
N PRO A 112 -26.00 9.49 -29.56
CA PRO A 112 -25.14 10.35 -28.76
C PRO A 112 -24.25 9.51 -27.81
N PRO A 113 -23.01 9.97 -27.54
CA PRO A 113 -22.13 9.28 -26.60
C PRO A 113 -22.75 9.17 -25.20
N TYR A 114 -22.63 8.00 -24.59
CA TYR A 114 -23.02 7.74 -23.19
C TYR A 114 -24.48 8.07 -22.84
N SER A 115 -25.43 7.76 -23.72
CA SER A 115 -26.87 8.00 -23.48
C SER A 115 -27.67 6.70 -23.31
N PRO A 116 -27.50 5.94 -22.20
CA PRO A 116 -28.23 4.69 -21.96
C PRO A 116 -29.75 4.89 -21.84
N ASP A 117 -30.21 6.13 -21.66
CA ASP A 117 -31.61 6.54 -21.65
C ASP A 117 -32.25 6.54 -23.06
N ILE A 118 -31.44 6.56 -24.11
CA ILE A 118 -31.91 6.62 -25.50
C ILE A 118 -32.00 5.23 -26.13
N ALA A 119 -31.19 4.27 -25.71
CA ALA A 119 -31.29 2.89 -26.16
C ALA A 119 -32.50 2.19 -25.51
N PRO A 120 -33.48 1.70 -26.30
CA PRO A 120 -34.61 0.95 -25.74
C PRO A 120 -34.18 -0.32 -25.01
N SER A 121 -33.07 -0.95 -25.43
CA SER A 121 -32.49 -2.10 -24.74
C SER A 121 -32.01 -1.74 -23.34
N ASP A 122 -31.29 -0.64 -23.18
CA ASP A 122 -30.64 -0.29 -21.93
C ASP A 122 -31.65 0.28 -20.93
N PHE A 123 -32.50 1.19 -21.40
CA PHE A 123 -33.49 1.86 -20.55
C PHE A 123 -34.63 0.93 -20.11
N HIS A 124 -35.11 0.03 -20.98
CA HIS A 124 -36.24 -0.84 -20.67
C HIS A 124 -35.84 -2.29 -20.43
N LEU A 125 -35.21 -2.95 -21.41
CA LEU A 125 -34.98 -4.40 -21.37
C LEU A 125 -33.98 -4.77 -20.26
N PHE A 126 -32.76 -4.26 -20.31
CA PHE A 126 -31.72 -4.59 -19.34
C PHE A 126 -32.03 -4.08 -17.94
N ARG A 127 -32.70 -2.92 -17.84
CA ARG A 127 -33.20 -2.45 -16.55
C ARG A 127 -34.22 -3.41 -15.93
N SER A 128 -35.17 -3.91 -16.72
CA SER A 128 -36.13 -4.91 -16.26
C SER A 128 -35.45 -6.22 -15.90
N MET A 129 -34.50 -6.68 -16.73
CA MET A 129 -33.75 -7.90 -16.47
C MET A 129 -32.88 -7.80 -15.22
N ALA A 130 -32.27 -6.64 -14.94
CA ALA A 130 -31.44 -6.43 -13.76
C ALA A 130 -32.20 -6.68 -12.45
N HIS A 131 -33.49 -6.32 -12.39
CA HIS A 131 -34.34 -6.64 -11.25
C HIS A 131 -34.56 -8.15 -11.08
N GLY A 132 -34.73 -8.89 -12.17
CA GLY A 132 -34.88 -10.35 -12.13
C GLY A 132 -33.57 -11.11 -11.88
N LEU A 133 -32.43 -10.49 -12.21
CA LEU A 133 -31.09 -11.04 -12.03
C LEU A 133 -30.50 -10.80 -10.64
N ALA A 134 -31.01 -9.80 -9.90
CA ALA A 134 -30.44 -9.38 -8.61
C ALA A 134 -30.35 -10.53 -7.57
N ASP A 135 -31.26 -11.50 -7.64
CA ASP A 135 -31.34 -12.64 -6.72
C ASP A 135 -30.88 -13.98 -7.35
N GLN A 136 -30.25 -13.96 -8.53
CA GLN A 136 -29.87 -15.17 -9.26
C GLN A 136 -28.36 -15.44 -9.19
N CYS A 137 -27.98 -16.69 -8.88
CA CYS A 137 -26.61 -17.19 -8.97
C CYS A 137 -26.56 -18.36 -9.94
N PHE A 138 -26.01 -18.12 -11.14
CA PHE A 138 -25.85 -19.17 -12.14
C PHE A 138 -24.53 -19.90 -11.95
N HIS A 139 -24.58 -21.23 -11.89
CA HIS A 139 -23.41 -22.10 -11.74
C HIS A 139 -22.95 -22.70 -13.07
N SER A 140 -23.69 -22.43 -14.15
CA SER A 140 -23.35 -22.85 -15.51
C SER A 140 -23.99 -21.95 -16.57
N TYR A 141 -23.42 -21.95 -17.77
CA TYR A 141 -23.99 -21.25 -18.92
C TYR A 141 -25.40 -21.75 -19.29
N GLU A 142 -25.62 -23.08 -19.22
CA GLU A 142 -26.91 -23.70 -19.53
C GLU A 142 -28.03 -23.20 -18.62
N GLU A 143 -27.72 -22.98 -17.33
CA GLU A 143 -28.66 -22.44 -16.35
C GLU A 143 -29.05 -21.00 -16.66
N ALA A 144 -28.06 -20.15 -16.96
CA ALA A 144 -28.28 -18.76 -17.36
C ALA A 144 -29.09 -18.68 -18.67
N LYS A 145 -28.74 -19.51 -19.65
CA LYS A 145 -29.46 -19.60 -20.93
C LYS A 145 -30.91 -20.04 -20.73
N LYS A 146 -31.14 -21.08 -19.92
CA LYS A 146 -32.49 -21.55 -19.62
C LYS A 146 -33.33 -20.48 -18.94
N TRP A 147 -32.74 -19.69 -18.04
CA TRP A 147 -33.42 -18.56 -17.40
C TRP A 147 -33.88 -17.52 -18.43
N ILE A 148 -33.00 -17.13 -19.37
CA ILE A 148 -33.32 -16.19 -20.46
C ILE A 148 -34.44 -16.76 -21.36
N ASP A 149 -34.34 -18.05 -21.73
CA ASP A 149 -35.30 -18.72 -22.60
C ASP A 149 -36.67 -18.94 -21.91
N SER A 150 -36.74 -18.83 -20.59
CA SER A 150 -37.95 -19.04 -19.79
C SER A 150 -38.73 -17.75 -19.43
N GLY A 151 -38.18 -16.58 -19.77
CA GLY A 151 -38.77 -15.26 -19.51
C GLY A 151 -39.73 -14.76 -20.58
#